data_AF-A0A448DXD6-F1
#
_entry.id   AF-A0A448DXD6-F1
#
_cell.length_a   1.000
_cell.length_b   1.000
_cell.length_c   1.000
_cell.angle_alpha   90.00
_cell.angle_beta   90.00
_cell.angle_gamma   90.00
#
_symmetry.space_group_name_H-M   'P 1'
#
loop_
_entity.id
_entity.type
_entity.pdbx_description
1 polymer ?
#
loop_
_entity_poly.entity_id
_entity_poly.type
_entity_poly.pdbx_seq_one_letter_code
_entity_poly.pdbx_strand_id
1 'polypeptide(L)'
;MNNKILHLALVFSLGTSPVAFGGDASVSSAASGKGGHFDDKGKAPSLHTIELQKALRTSLPFADERDFAEAKKGFIAAPTFQKIMGDAGNVAWNMGSYDFLLEGRDFDSINPSLQRQAVLNMAYGLYEVVPDKIYQIRGFDMANITFIKGDTGWIVFDTLTSKETAKSALAFINEKLGKRPVVAVVISHSHADHFGGIRGIVDEADVRSGKVALIAPAGFMEHAVAENVYAGNAMNRRTFFQYGVLLPHSPYGHVDMAIGKNVAIGNIGLIEPNRYIEKDFETVTLDGVEMEFQNTPGTEAPSEMNTWFPQFKAFWAAENITGTIHNIYTLRGALVRDPLVWSKNINNALYRYGQTADVMLASHNWPRWGNARIQEVMRAQRDAYANLNNAVLHAANQGVTINEIHNVYKCLPA
;
A
#
# COMPACT_ATOMS: atom_id res chain seq x y z
N MET A 1 -10.96 46.00 2.06
CA MET A 1 -9.63 46.59 1.81
C MET A 1 -8.63 45.47 1.70
N ASN A 2 -7.94 45.42 0.55
CA ASN A 2 -6.82 44.57 0.15
C ASN A 2 -7.03 43.04 0.05
N ASN A 3 -7.78 42.65 -0.99
CA ASN A 3 -7.55 41.42 -1.73
C ASN A 3 -6.20 41.49 -2.46
N LYS A 4 -5.27 40.58 -2.15
CA LYS A 4 -4.21 40.18 -3.07
C LYS A 4 -4.38 38.70 -3.38
N ILE A 5 -5.02 38.46 -4.53
CA ILE A 5 -5.04 37.18 -5.23
C ILE A 5 -3.60 36.91 -5.68
N LEU A 6 -2.96 35.91 -5.10
CA LEU A 6 -1.68 35.40 -5.56
C LEU A 6 -1.98 34.20 -6.47
N HIS A 7 -2.16 34.44 -7.76
CA HIS A 7 -2.15 33.36 -8.76
C HIS A 7 -0.70 32.92 -8.96
N LEU A 8 -0.28 31.89 -8.25
CA LEU A 8 0.98 31.22 -8.49
C LEU A 8 0.71 30.00 -9.37
N ALA A 9 0.87 30.17 -10.69
CA ALA A 9 0.97 29.04 -11.60
C ALA A 9 2.33 28.36 -11.37
N LEU A 10 2.36 27.32 -10.54
CA LEU A 10 3.53 26.45 -10.43
C LEU A 10 3.59 25.55 -11.66
N VAL A 11 4.35 25.97 -12.66
CA VAL A 11 4.87 25.05 -13.68
C VAL A 11 5.99 24.26 -13.00
N PHE A 12 5.72 23.01 -12.65
CA PHE A 12 6.76 22.07 -12.25
C PHE A 12 7.61 21.72 -13.48
N SER A 13 8.66 22.48 -13.75
CA SER A 13 9.82 21.96 -14.45
C SER A 13 10.70 21.27 -13.41
N LEU A 14 10.42 19.99 -13.13
CA LEU A 14 11.47 19.11 -12.66
C LEU A 14 12.52 19.10 -13.76
N GLY A 15 13.59 19.87 -13.56
CA GLY A 15 14.79 19.80 -14.37
C GLY A 15 15.42 18.43 -14.18
N THR A 16 14.85 17.41 -14.82
CA THR A 16 15.53 16.15 -15.03
C THR A 16 16.56 16.39 -16.12
N SER A 17 17.82 16.59 -15.74
CA SER A 17 18.88 16.17 -16.66
C SER A 17 18.59 14.71 -17.03
N PRO A 18 18.63 14.33 -18.32
CA PRO A 18 18.36 12.97 -18.74
C PRO A 18 19.58 12.15 -18.36
N VAL A 19 19.67 11.73 -17.11
CA VAL A 19 20.48 10.57 -16.82
C VAL A 19 19.60 9.39 -17.18
N ALA A 20 19.85 8.86 -18.39
CA ALA A 20 19.38 7.57 -18.81
C ALA A 20 19.92 6.52 -17.83
N PHE A 21 19.21 6.31 -16.72
CA PHE A 21 19.43 5.18 -15.86
C PHE A 21 18.56 4.06 -16.40
N GLY A 22 19.23 2.98 -16.79
CA GLY A 22 18.68 1.85 -17.51
C GLY A 22 17.32 1.46 -16.96
N GLY A 23 16.31 1.55 -17.83
CA GLY A 23 15.04 0.89 -17.59
C GLY A 23 15.29 -0.57 -17.27
N ASP A 24 14.43 -1.10 -16.39
CA ASP A 24 14.19 -2.51 -16.14
C ASP A 24 15.36 -3.36 -16.64
N ALA A 25 16.39 -3.51 -15.79
CA ALA A 25 17.37 -4.55 -16.01
C ALA A 25 16.62 -5.88 -15.85
N SER A 26 15.83 -6.24 -16.86
CA SER A 26 15.66 -7.60 -17.29
C SER A 26 17.06 -8.07 -17.67
N VAL A 27 17.86 -8.37 -16.65
CA VAL A 27 18.88 -9.37 -16.77
C VAL A 27 18.07 -10.61 -17.12
N SER A 28 18.04 -10.89 -18.42
CA SER A 28 17.65 -12.19 -18.93
C SER A 28 18.30 -13.23 -18.00
N SER A 29 17.52 -14.24 -17.65
CA SER A 29 17.87 -15.35 -16.76
C SER A 29 19.12 -16.11 -17.21
N ALA A 30 20.28 -15.49 -17.06
CA ALA A 30 21.58 -16.11 -17.13
C ALA A 30 22.18 -15.91 -15.74
N ALA A 31 22.00 -16.92 -14.90
CA ALA A 31 22.88 -17.19 -13.79
C ALA A 31 24.33 -17.16 -14.31
N SER A 32 25.01 -16.02 -14.20
CA SER A 32 26.38 -15.85 -14.71
C SER A 32 27.38 -15.48 -13.62
N GLY A 33 27.08 -15.81 -12.36
CA GLY A 33 28.06 -15.94 -11.29
C GLY A 33 28.28 -17.41 -10.93
N LYS A 34 29.52 -17.80 -10.59
CA LYS A 34 29.80 -19.12 -9.98
C LYS A 34 28.92 -19.28 -8.73
N GLY A 35 27.88 -20.11 -8.81
CA GLY A 35 26.92 -20.34 -7.72
C GLY A 35 25.53 -19.73 -7.88
N GLY A 36 25.19 -19.11 -9.03
CA GLY A 36 23.82 -18.68 -9.33
C GLY A 36 23.36 -17.39 -8.64
N HIS A 37 24.28 -16.63 -8.04
CA HIS A 37 24.03 -15.30 -7.48
C HIS A 37 24.20 -14.20 -8.54
N PHE A 38 23.46 -13.10 -8.44
CA PHE A 38 23.48 -12.00 -9.43
C PHE A 38 24.73 -11.11 -9.35
N ASP A 39 25.29 -10.91 -8.15
CA ASP A 39 26.58 -10.24 -7.91
C ASP A 39 27.75 -11.24 -7.87
N ASP A 40 28.87 -10.93 -8.52
CA ASP A 40 30.09 -11.76 -8.56
C ASP A 40 30.72 -12.00 -7.19
N LYS A 41 30.53 -11.06 -6.26
CA LYS A 41 30.94 -11.18 -4.84
C LYS A 41 29.84 -11.76 -3.98
N GLY A 42 28.68 -12.06 -4.53
CA GLY A 42 27.61 -12.80 -3.89
C GLY A 42 28.03 -14.19 -3.41
N LYS A 43 27.29 -14.71 -2.44
CA LYS A 43 27.56 -16.01 -1.80
C LYS A 43 26.24 -16.75 -1.60
N ALA A 44 26.31 -18.08 -1.64
CA ALA A 44 25.20 -18.92 -1.21
C ALA A 44 24.95 -18.74 0.30
N PRO A 45 23.75 -19.08 0.81
CA PRO A 45 23.45 -19.02 2.23
C PRO A 45 24.45 -19.87 3.02
N SER A 46 24.95 -19.34 4.13
CA SER A 46 25.84 -20.09 5.02
C SER A 46 25.09 -21.25 5.69
N LEU A 47 25.80 -22.23 6.25
CA LEU A 47 25.18 -23.29 7.05
C LEU A 47 24.33 -22.72 8.19
N HIS A 48 24.82 -21.68 8.87
CA HIS A 48 24.09 -21.00 9.93
C HIS A 48 22.78 -20.36 9.43
N THR A 49 22.82 -19.72 8.25
CA THR A 49 21.63 -19.15 7.61
C THR A 49 20.60 -20.24 7.30
N ILE A 50 21.04 -21.35 6.70
CA ILE A 50 20.17 -22.49 6.36
C ILE A 50 19.52 -23.09 7.61
N GLU A 51 20.30 -23.29 8.68
CA GLU A 51 19.79 -23.78 9.97
C GLU A 51 18.73 -22.84 10.57
N LEU A 52 18.96 -21.52 10.52
CA LEU A 52 17.99 -20.53 10.96
C LEU A 52 16.68 -20.61 10.15
N GLN A 53 16.76 -20.70 8.81
CA GLN A 53 15.54 -20.83 8.00
C GLN A 53 14.77 -22.12 8.31
N LYS A 54 15.47 -23.24 8.51
CA LYS A 54 14.85 -24.52 8.92
C LYS A 54 14.14 -24.41 10.28
N ALA A 55 14.77 -23.75 11.25
CA ALA A 55 14.16 -23.51 12.56
C ALA A 55 12.90 -22.63 12.44
N LEU A 56 12.92 -21.60 11.60
CA LEU A 56 11.76 -20.75 11.35
C LEU A 56 10.62 -21.50 10.65
N ARG A 57 10.91 -22.33 9.63
CA ARG A 57 9.91 -23.19 8.97
C ARG A 57 9.20 -24.14 9.93
N THR A 58 9.86 -24.52 11.03
CA THR A 58 9.30 -25.42 12.05
C THR A 58 8.55 -24.69 13.16
N SER A 59 8.98 -23.47 13.52
CA SER A 59 8.46 -22.74 14.69
C SER A 59 7.31 -21.80 14.38
N LEU A 60 7.22 -21.28 13.15
CA LEU A 60 6.12 -20.40 12.72
C LEU A 60 4.92 -21.22 12.23
N PRO A 61 3.68 -20.71 12.39
CA PRO A 61 2.46 -21.46 12.10
C PRO A 61 2.13 -21.53 10.59
N PHE A 62 3.03 -22.09 9.77
CA PHE A 62 2.84 -22.21 8.31
C PHE A 62 1.67 -23.12 7.91
N ALA A 63 1.19 -23.99 8.81
CA ALA A 63 -0.02 -24.78 8.60
C ALA A 63 -1.29 -23.93 8.51
N ASP A 64 -1.25 -22.67 8.96
CA ASP A 64 -2.34 -21.72 8.77
C ASP A 64 -2.31 -21.12 7.35
N GLU A 65 -3.14 -21.67 6.47
CA GLU A 65 -3.29 -21.24 5.08
C GLU A 65 -4.48 -20.29 4.86
N ARG A 66 -5.10 -19.76 5.92
CA ARG A 66 -6.27 -18.86 5.79
C ARG A 66 -5.99 -17.67 4.87
N ASP A 67 -4.79 -17.08 4.95
CA ASP A 67 -4.38 -15.97 4.09
C ASP A 67 -4.40 -16.34 2.60
N PHE A 68 -4.02 -17.54 2.22
CA PHE A 68 -4.04 -17.96 0.80
C PHE A 68 -5.46 -18.10 0.28
N ALA A 69 -6.38 -18.59 1.12
CA ALA A 69 -7.80 -18.67 0.78
C ALA A 69 -8.43 -17.27 0.64
N GLU A 70 -8.15 -16.39 1.59
CA GLU A 70 -8.63 -15.00 1.58
C GLU A 70 -8.04 -14.21 0.41
N ALA A 71 -6.74 -14.34 0.13
CA ALA A 71 -6.09 -13.69 -1.00
C ALA A 71 -6.70 -14.15 -2.34
N LYS A 72 -7.11 -15.42 -2.51
CA LYS A 72 -7.72 -15.90 -3.76
C LYS A 72 -9.21 -15.54 -3.89
N LYS A 73 -9.88 -15.24 -2.78
CA LYS A 73 -11.34 -15.06 -2.77
C LYS A 73 -11.76 -13.88 -3.65
N GLY A 74 -12.79 -14.10 -4.46
CA GLY A 74 -13.35 -13.09 -5.35
C GLY A 74 -12.55 -12.84 -6.62
N PHE A 75 -11.52 -13.63 -6.93
CA PHE A 75 -10.76 -13.48 -8.17
C PHE A 75 -11.68 -13.56 -9.40
N ILE A 76 -11.64 -12.54 -10.25
CA ILE A 76 -12.39 -12.47 -11.51
C ILE A 76 -11.47 -12.82 -12.68
N ALA A 77 -10.38 -12.06 -12.83
CA ALA A 77 -9.45 -12.21 -13.95
C ALA A 77 -8.09 -11.55 -13.66
N ALA A 78 -7.04 -12.11 -14.27
CA ALA A 78 -5.76 -11.43 -14.44
C ALA A 78 -5.67 -10.89 -15.89
N PRO A 79 -4.99 -9.76 -16.12
CA PRO A 79 -4.73 -9.30 -17.48
C PRO A 79 -3.77 -10.26 -18.21
N THR A 80 -3.78 -10.22 -19.54
CA THR A 80 -2.85 -11.02 -20.37
C THR A 80 -1.43 -10.44 -20.39
N PHE A 81 -1.24 -9.22 -19.89
CA PHE A 81 0.06 -8.58 -19.76
C PHE A 81 0.57 -8.71 -18.33
N GLN A 82 1.89 -8.84 -18.17
CA GLN A 82 2.56 -8.77 -16.87
C GLN A 82 3.44 -7.51 -16.74
N LYS A 83 3.50 -6.69 -17.79
CA LYS A 83 4.26 -5.45 -17.84
C LYS A 83 3.35 -4.28 -18.19
N ILE A 84 3.51 -3.18 -17.47
CA ILE A 84 2.89 -1.90 -17.77
C ILE A 84 4.01 -0.95 -18.21
N MET A 85 3.86 -0.37 -19.40
CA MET A 85 4.85 0.55 -19.97
C MET A 85 4.55 1.99 -19.54
N GLY A 86 5.60 2.74 -19.24
CA GLY A 86 5.58 4.18 -19.02
C GLY A 86 5.40 4.94 -20.34
N ASP A 87 4.87 6.16 -20.28
CA ASP A 87 4.71 7.02 -21.46
C ASP A 87 6.08 7.35 -22.14
N ALA A 88 7.17 7.29 -21.37
CA ALA A 88 8.55 7.49 -21.85
C ALA A 88 9.20 6.23 -22.47
N GLY A 89 8.47 5.12 -22.58
CA GLY A 89 8.95 3.85 -23.14
C GLY A 89 9.72 2.96 -22.15
N ASN A 90 9.92 3.39 -20.91
CA ASN A 90 10.43 2.54 -19.84
C ASN A 90 9.35 1.55 -19.35
N VAL A 91 9.74 0.51 -18.61
CA VAL A 91 8.77 -0.34 -17.90
C VAL A 91 8.42 0.35 -16.59
N ALA A 92 7.14 0.67 -16.40
CA ALA A 92 6.63 1.26 -15.17
C ALA A 92 6.36 0.19 -14.10
N TRP A 93 5.91 -0.99 -14.53
CA TRP A 93 5.66 -2.13 -13.64
C TRP A 93 5.90 -3.47 -14.35
N ASN A 94 6.45 -4.45 -13.65
CA ASN A 94 6.77 -5.77 -14.19
C ASN A 94 6.48 -6.87 -13.16
N MET A 95 5.25 -7.39 -13.13
CA MET A 95 4.86 -8.45 -12.20
C MET A 95 5.53 -9.80 -12.52
N GLY A 96 5.69 -10.12 -13.82
CA GLY A 96 6.22 -11.41 -14.27
C GLY A 96 7.68 -11.65 -13.90
N SER A 97 8.43 -10.59 -13.59
CA SER A 97 9.78 -10.69 -13.06
C SER A 97 9.89 -11.43 -11.71
N TYR A 98 8.77 -11.65 -11.01
CA TYR A 98 8.70 -12.37 -9.74
C TYR A 98 8.20 -13.84 -9.88
N ASP A 99 8.02 -14.36 -11.09
CA ASP A 99 7.44 -15.69 -11.34
C ASP A 99 8.22 -16.83 -10.66
N PHE A 100 9.52 -16.63 -10.35
CA PHE A 100 10.34 -17.59 -9.60
C PHE A 100 9.76 -17.94 -8.21
N LEU A 101 8.96 -17.05 -7.61
CA LEU A 101 8.30 -17.30 -6.32
C LEU A 101 7.16 -18.33 -6.44
N LEU A 102 6.65 -18.58 -7.64
CA LEU A 102 5.53 -19.49 -7.91
C LEU A 102 5.98 -20.91 -8.26
N GLU A 103 7.28 -21.20 -8.23
CA GLU A 103 7.85 -22.52 -8.56
C GLU A 103 7.61 -23.60 -7.47
N GLY A 104 6.96 -23.26 -6.35
CA GLY A 104 6.71 -24.21 -5.25
C GLY A 104 7.98 -24.66 -4.52
N ARG A 105 9.06 -23.88 -4.61
CA ARG A 105 10.37 -24.15 -4.01
C ARG A 105 10.61 -23.28 -2.79
N ASP A 106 11.17 -23.87 -1.73
CA ASP A 106 11.73 -23.12 -0.61
C ASP A 106 13.13 -22.59 -0.94
N PHE A 107 13.36 -21.29 -0.73
CA PHE A 107 14.67 -20.67 -0.94
C PHE A 107 15.35 -20.41 0.40
N ASP A 108 16.52 -21.01 0.64
CA ASP A 108 17.27 -20.78 1.89
C ASP A 108 17.95 -19.40 1.94
N SER A 109 17.96 -18.66 0.82
CA SER A 109 18.38 -17.26 0.74
C SER A 109 17.29 -16.27 1.15
N ILE A 110 16.05 -16.72 1.33
CA ILE A 110 14.90 -15.90 1.70
C ILE A 110 14.39 -16.34 3.08
N ASN A 111 14.03 -15.40 3.94
CA ASN A 111 13.33 -15.75 5.18
C ASN A 111 11.98 -16.44 4.84
N PRO A 112 11.62 -17.60 5.42
CA PRO A 112 10.44 -18.35 5.02
C PRO A 112 9.12 -17.58 5.28
N SER A 113 9.07 -16.72 6.30
CA SER A 113 7.90 -15.86 6.54
C SER A 113 7.77 -14.78 5.48
N LEU A 114 8.90 -14.18 5.07
CA LEU A 114 8.94 -13.21 3.97
C LEU A 114 8.59 -13.89 2.64
N GLN A 115 9.07 -15.11 2.40
CA GLN A 115 8.73 -15.86 1.19
C GLN A 115 7.22 -16.14 1.12
N ARG A 116 6.59 -16.55 2.23
CA ARG A 116 5.12 -16.69 2.29
C ARG A 116 4.41 -15.39 1.93
N GLN A 117 4.84 -14.27 2.51
CA GLN A 117 4.28 -12.95 2.19
C GLN A 117 4.50 -12.59 0.72
N ALA A 118 5.67 -12.90 0.18
CA ALA A 118 6.00 -12.67 -1.21
C ALA A 118 5.08 -13.46 -2.14
N VAL A 119 4.80 -14.73 -1.85
CA VAL A 119 3.85 -15.52 -2.64
C VAL A 119 2.43 -14.94 -2.53
N LEU A 120 1.99 -14.51 -1.35
CA LEU A 120 0.67 -13.88 -1.18
C LEU A 120 0.54 -12.58 -1.98
N ASN A 121 1.59 -11.76 -2.02
CA ASN A 121 1.65 -10.54 -2.82
C ASN A 121 1.80 -10.79 -4.34
N MET A 122 1.95 -12.04 -4.79
CA MET A 122 1.79 -12.39 -6.23
C MET A 122 0.33 -12.33 -6.70
N ALA A 123 -0.61 -11.92 -5.83
CA ALA A 123 -2.02 -11.76 -6.16
C ALA A 123 -2.26 -10.62 -7.18
N TYR A 124 -2.05 -10.93 -8.44
CA TYR A 124 -2.19 -10.03 -9.58
C TYR A 124 -3.57 -10.14 -10.23
N GLY A 125 -4.30 -9.03 -10.36
CA GLY A 125 -5.55 -9.00 -11.13
C GLY A 125 -6.71 -8.29 -10.44
N LEU A 126 -7.91 -8.54 -10.97
CA LEU A 126 -9.19 -7.97 -10.55
C LEU A 126 -9.93 -8.94 -9.62
N TYR A 127 -10.40 -8.42 -8.50
CA TYR A 127 -11.11 -9.15 -7.45
C TYR A 127 -12.43 -8.46 -7.12
N GLU A 128 -13.50 -9.24 -6.94
CA GLU A 128 -14.77 -8.82 -6.35
C GLU A 128 -14.73 -9.02 -4.83
N VAL A 129 -14.82 -7.93 -4.08
CA VAL A 129 -14.78 -7.96 -2.60
C VAL A 129 -16.18 -8.03 -2.01
N VAL A 130 -17.08 -7.19 -2.53
CA VAL A 130 -18.53 -7.21 -2.25
C VAL A 130 -19.25 -7.42 -3.58
N PRO A 131 -20.09 -8.47 -3.70
CA PRO A 131 -20.77 -8.81 -4.94
C PRO A 131 -21.46 -7.60 -5.57
N ASP A 132 -21.18 -7.35 -6.85
CA ASP A 132 -21.75 -6.26 -7.65
C ASP A 132 -21.49 -4.83 -7.14
N LYS A 133 -20.65 -4.64 -6.11
CA LYS A 133 -20.52 -3.34 -5.41
C LYS A 133 -19.08 -2.86 -5.25
N ILE A 134 -18.17 -3.71 -4.77
CA ILE A 134 -16.79 -3.31 -4.45
C ILE A 134 -15.81 -4.24 -5.15
N TYR A 135 -14.88 -3.66 -5.89
CA TYR A 135 -13.82 -4.36 -6.60
C TYR A 135 -12.45 -3.82 -6.23
N GLN A 136 -11.42 -4.66 -6.28
CA GLN A 136 -10.03 -4.23 -6.15
C GLN A 136 -9.20 -4.76 -7.32
N ILE A 137 -8.35 -3.90 -7.89
CA ILE A 137 -7.22 -4.34 -8.70
C ILE A 137 -5.98 -4.34 -7.81
N ARG A 138 -5.31 -5.48 -7.78
CA ARG A 138 -4.14 -5.73 -6.91
C ARG A 138 -2.93 -6.17 -7.72
N GLY A 139 -1.75 -5.84 -7.21
CA GLY A 139 -0.47 -6.19 -7.83
C GLY A 139 -0.15 -5.43 -9.12
N PHE A 140 -0.88 -4.36 -9.44
CA PHE A 140 -0.55 -3.44 -10.55
C PHE A 140 0.49 -2.38 -10.14
N ASP A 141 0.70 -2.23 -8.83
CA ASP A 141 1.62 -1.30 -8.18
C ASP A 141 1.86 -1.82 -6.74
N MET A 142 2.48 -1.00 -5.88
CA MET A 142 2.62 -1.28 -4.45
C MET A 142 1.26 -1.31 -3.74
N ALA A 143 0.42 -0.32 -4.03
CA ALA A 143 -0.93 -0.19 -3.51
C ALA A 143 -1.96 -0.95 -4.35
N ASN A 144 -3.12 -1.17 -3.75
CA ASN A 144 -4.34 -1.57 -4.44
C ASN A 144 -5.07 -0.32 -4.92
N ILE A 145 -5.89 -0.48 -5.96
CA ILE A 145 -6.88 0.51 -6.36
C ILE A 145 -8.27 -0.11 -6.23
N THR A 146 -9.15 0.55 -5.49
CA THR A 146 -10.49 0.02 -5.20
C THR A 146 -11.53 0.78 -6.01
N PHE A 147 -12.44 0.06 -6.66
CA PHE A 147 -13.54 0.61 -7.44
C PHE A 147 -14.86 0.27 -6.77
N ILE A 148 -15.61 1.30 -6.36
CA ILE A 148 -16.97 1.16 -5.84
C ILE A 148 -17.94 1.50 -6.97
N LYS A 149 -18.86 0.56 -7.26
CA LYS A 149 -19.90 0.72 -8.28
C LYS A 149 -21.01 1.61 -7.73
N GLY A 150 -21.06 2.86 -8.19
CA GLY A 150 -22.20 3.75 -7.95
C GLY A 150 -23.31 3.55 -8.99
N ASP A 151 -24.34 4.39 -8.89
CA ASP A 151 -25.49 4.37 -9.79
C ASP A 151 -25.09 4.68 -11.24
N THR A 152 -24.23 5.68 -11.45
CA THR A 152 -23.84 6.17 -12.78
C THR A 152 -22.38 5.88 -13.14
N GLY A 153 -21.50 5.71 -12.15
CA GLY A 153 -20.05 5.66 -12.37
C GLY A 153 -19.26 4.81 -11.38
N TRP A 154 -17.95 5.03 -11.41
CA TRP A 154 -16.99 4.52 -10.43
C TRP A 154 -16.67 5.61 -9.40
N ILE A 155 -16.72 5.23 -8.13
CA ILE A 155 -16.02 5.93 -7.05
C ILE A 155 -14.73 5.16 -6.81
N VAL A 156 -13.59 5.81 -7.02
CA VAL A 156 -12.28 5.16 -6.96
C VAL A 156 -11.60 5.52 -5.64
N PHE A 157 -11.09 4.54 -4.91
CA PHE A 157 -10.28 4.77 -3.71
C PHE A 157 -8.83 4.46 -4.04
N ASP A 158 -8.01 5.48 -3.79
CA ASP A 158 -6.60 5.56 -4.11
C ASP A 158 -6.30 5.34 -5.59
N THR A 159 -5.12 5.76 -6.03
CA THR A 159 -4.83 5.90 -7.46
C THR A 159 -3.47 5.34 -7.84
N LEU A 160 -2.90 4.46 -7.02
CA LEU A 160 -1.58 3.86 -7.25
C LEU A 160 -0.47 4.93 -7.30
N THR A 161 0.76 4.52 -7.57
CA THR A 161 1.91 5.42 -7.56
C THR A 161 2.04 6.22 -8.85
N SER A 162 1.62 5.65 -9.98
CA SER A 162 1.88 6.24 -11.30
C SER A 162 0.64 6.33 -12.18
N LYS A 163 0.62 7.34 -13.05
CA LYS A 163 -0.41 7.57 -14.06
C LYS A 163 -0.66 6.29 -14.89
N GLU A 164 0.40 5.60 -15.29
CA GLU A 164 0.35 4.45 -16.17
C GLU A 164 -0.26 3.21 -15.49
N THR A 165 0.09 2.96 -14.22
CA THR A 165 -0.51 1.85 -13.46
C THR A 165 -1.99 2.12 -13.19
N ALA A 166 -2.37 3.34 -12.80
CA ALA A 166 -3.76 3.72 -12.56
C ALA A 166 -4.63 3.66 -13.82
N LYS A 167 -4.11 4.19 -14.94
CA LYS A 167 -4.76 4.14 -16.25
C LYS A 167 -4.96 2.68 -16.71
N SER A 168 -3.97 1.83 -16.51
CA SER A 168 -4.05 0.40 -16.85
C SER A 168 -5.09 -0.32 -15.99
N ALA A 169 -5.18 0.00 -14.71
CA ALA A 169 -6.19 -0.56 -13.82
C ALA A 169 -7.62 -0.14 -14.23
N LEU A 170 -7.86 1.15 -14.48
CA LEU A 170 -9.17 1.64 -14.94
C LEU A 170 -9.55 1.04 -16.31
N ALA A 171 -8.60 0.91 -17.24
CA ALA A 171 -8.85 0.25 -18.52
C ALA A 171 -9.23 -1.23 -18.32
N PHE A 172 -8.51 -1.95 -17.45
CA PHE A 172 -8.74 -3.37 -17.20
C PHE A 172 -10.10 -3.65 -16.56
N ILE A 173 -10.51 -2.90 -15.52
CA ILE A 173 -11.84 -3.11 -14.92
C ILE A 173 -12.96 -2.77 -15.91
N ASN A 174 -12.79 -1.72 -16.72
CA ASN A 174 -13.77 -1.36 -17.74
C ASN A 174 -13.87 -2.40 -18.87
N GLU A 175 -12.75 -3.06 -19.22
CA GLU A 175 -12.74 -4.20 -20.15
C GLU A 175 -13.56 -5.37 -19.59
N LYS A 176 -13.41 -5.68 -18.29
CA LYS A 176 -14.06 -6.85 -17.68
C LYS A 176 -15.51 -6.63 -17.28
N LEU A 177 -15.85 -5.46 -16.77
CA LEU A 177 -17.15 -5.18 -16.13
C LEU A 177 -18.00 -4.14 -16.87
N GLY A 178 -17.51 -3.65 -18.02
CA GLY A 178 -18.15 -2.61 -18.80
C GLY A 178 -17.70 -1.20 -18.40
N LYS A 179 -17.60 -0.33 -19.40
CA LYS A 179 -17.08 1.03 -19.23
C LYS A 179 -18.01 1.90 -18.37
N ARG A 180 -17.45 2.54 -17.34
CA ARG A 180 -18.13 3.57 -16.55
C ARG A 180 -17.23 4.80 -16.37
N PRO A 181 -17.81 6.01 -16.28
CA PRO A 181 -17.04 7.21 -15.93
C PRO A 181 -16.58 7.16 -14.48
N VAL A 182 -15.43 7.77 -14.18
CA VAL A 182 -15.05 8.07 -12.80
C VAL A 182 -15.83 9.32 -12.38
N VAL A 183 -16.66 9.19 -11.34
CA VAL A 183 -17.49 10.29 -10.80
C VAL A 183 -16.91 10.86 -9.52
N ALA A 184 -16.11 10.06 -8.82
CA ALA A 184 -15.37 10.50 -7.66
C ALA A 184 -14.08 9.72 -7.47
N VAL A 185 -13.11 10.37 -6.83
CA VAL A 185 -11.91 9.76 -6.31
C VAL A 185 -11.78 10.12 -4.84
N VAL A 186 -11.49 9.14 -4.01
CA VAL A 186 -11.16 9.29 -2.60
C VAL A 186 -9.68 8.97 -2.45
N ILE A 187 -8.91 9.93 -1.94
CA ILE A 187 -7.53 9.71 -1.52
C ILE A 187 -7.55 9.45 -0.03
N SER A 188 -7.14 8.25 0.37
CA SER A 188 -7.22 7.82 1.76
C SER A 188 -6.25 8.58 2.66
N HIS A 189 -5.06 8.88 2.16
CA HIS A 189 -4.02 9.55 2.92
C HIS A 189 -2.90 10.16 2.06
N SER A 190 -1.96 10.85 2.72
CA SER A 190 -0.97 11.71 2.07
C SER A 190 0.29 11.03 1.51
N HIS A 191 0.27 9.73 1.18
CA HIS A 191 1.42 9.04 0.57
C HIS A 191 1.27 8.84 -0.95
N ALA A 192 2.41 8.87 -1.66
CA ALA A 192 2.46 8.99 -3.12
C ALA A 192 1.90 7.77 -3.86
N ASP A 193 1.91 6.59 -3.25
CA ASP A 193 1.31 5.37 -3.81
C ASP A 193 -0.23 5.37 -3.76
N HIS A 194 -0.83 6.38 -3.16
CA HIS A 194 -2.29 6.53 -3.06
C HIS A 194 -2.85 7.68 -3.89
N PHE A 195 -2.04 8.71 -4.17
CA PHE A 195 -2.44 9.83 -5.03
C PHE A 195 -1.68 9.93 -6.35
N GLY A 196 -0.55 9.24 -6.48
CA GLY A 196 0.43 9.48 -7.53
C GLY A 196 -0.08 9.19 -8.94
N GLY A 197 -0.99 8.23 -9.10
CA GLY A 197 -1.57 7.90 -10.40
C GLY A 197 -2.83 8.66 -10.77
N ILE A 198 -3.24 9.68 -10.01
CA ILE A 198 -4.52 10.39 -10.20
C ILE A 198 -4.75 10.88 -11.65
N ARG A 199 -3.70 11.39 -12.31
CA ARG A 199 -3.77 11.88 -13.71
C ARG A 199 -3.97 10.77 -14.75
N GLY A 200 -3.95 9.51 -14.33
CA GLY A 200 -4.25 8.35 -15.16
C GLY A 200 -5.74 8.07 -15.30
N ILE A 201 -6.56 8.59 -14.38
CA ILE A 201 -7.98 8.23 -14.26
C ILE A 201 -8.94 9.41 -14.27
N VAL A 202 -8.45 10.63 -14.02
CA VAL A 202 -9.26 11.87 -14.06
C VAL A 202 -8.51 13.02 -14.72
N ASP A 203 -9.27 13.94 -15.32
CA ASP A 203 -8.76 15.23 -15.80
C ASP A 203 -8.85 16.28 -14.67
N GLU A 204 -7.82 17.10 -14.52
CA GLU A 204 -7.79 18.17 -13.53
C GLU A 204 -8.91 19.21 -13.76
N ALA A 205 -9.29 19.47 -15.01
CA ALA A 205 -10.39 20.38 -15.33
C ALA A 205 -11.75 19.85 -14.82
N ASP A 206 -11.94 18.53 -14.84
CA ASP A 206 -13.16 17.90 -14.32
C ASP A 206 -13.22 17.96 -12.79
N VAL A 207 -12.08 17.89 -12.10
CA VAL A 207 -12.00 18.12 -10.65
C VAL A 207 -12.27 19.59 -10.31
N ARG A 208 -11.62 20.53 -11.01
CA ARG A 208 -11.77 21.98 -10.77
C ARG A 208 -13.19 22.48 -11.05
N SER A 209 -13.89 21.90 -12.01
CA SER A 209 -15.29 22.23 -12.32
C SER A 209 -16.30 21.59 -11.37
N GLY A 210 -15.86 20.67 -10.50
CA GLY A 210 -16.74 19.91 -9.60
C GLY A 210 -17.49 18.75 -10.26
N LYS A 211 -17.20 18.45 -11.54
CA LYS A 211 -17.77 17.30 -12.26
C LYS A 211 -17.30 15.97 -11.67
N VAL A 212 -16.06 15.93 -11.19
CA VAL A 212 -15.51 14.80 -10.43
C VAL A 212 -15.21 15.28 -9.01
N ALA A 213 -15.76 14.60 -8.00
CA ALA A 213 -15.39 14.86 -6.62
C ALA A 213 -14.02 14.24 -6.32
N LEU A 214 -13.07 15.05 -5.87
CA LEU A 214 -11.79 14.57 -5.35
C LEU A 214 -11.78 14.85 -3.85
N ILE A 215 -11.93 13.78 -3.06
CA ILE A 215 -12.12 13.81 -1.61
C ILE A 215 -10.81 13.37 -0.93
N ALA A 216 -10.38 14.09 0.09
CA ALA A 216 -9.20 13.74 0.89
C ALA A 216 -9.41 14.10 2.38
N PRO A 217 -8.65 13.51 3.31
CA PRO A 217 -8.63 13.96 4.69
C PRO A 217 -8.10 15.40 4.83
N ALA A 218 -8.55 16.12 5.86
CA ALA A 218 -8.02 17.44 6.18
C ALA A 218 -6.49 17.40 6.36
N GLY A 219 -5.80 18.46 5.88
CA GLY A 219 -4.33 18.55 5.92
C GLY A 219 -3.60 17.81 4.79
N PHE A 220 -4.31 17.11 3.89
CA PHE A 220 -3.70 16.31 2.83
C PHE A 220 -2.65 17.07 2.01
N MET A 221 -2.98 18.25 1.47
CA MET A 221 -2.06 19.01 0.60
C MET A 221 -0.79 19.45 1.32
N GLU A 222 -0.90 19.85 2.60
CA GLU A 222 0.25 20.23 3.40
C GLU A 222 1.22 19.06 3.56
N HIS A 223 0.70 17.90 3.98
CA HIS A 223 1.53 16.74 4.28
C HIS A 223 2.05 16.04 3.02
N ALA A 224 1.26 15.96 1.95
CA ALA A 224 1.69 15.40 0.67
C ALA A 224 2.87 16.19 0.07
N VAL A 225 2.91 17.51 0.26
CA VAL A 225 4.02 18.36 -0.21
C VAL A 225 5.19 18.33 0.78
N ALA A 226 4.94 18.51 2.08
CA ALA A 226 6.00 18.61 3.09
C ALA A 226 6.89 17.35 3.13
N GLU A 227 6.27 16.17 3.09
CA GLU A 227 7.00 14.90 3.16
C GLU A 227 7.87 14.66 1.92
N ASN A 228 7.42 15.07 0.74
CA ASN A 228 8.09 14.76 -0.51
C ASN A 228 9.07 15.85 -0.98
N VAL A 229 8.97 17.08 -0.46
CA VAL A 229 9.75 18.23 -0.95
C VAL A 229 10.88 18.62 -0.01
N TYR A 230 10.61 18.87 1.28
CA TYR A 230 11.60 19.53 2.15
C TYR A 230 12.85 18.69 2.43
N ALA A 231 12.69 17.36 2.57
CA ALA A 231 13.80 16.41 2.73
C ALA A 231 13.92 15.46 1.53
N GLY A 232 13.33 15.83 0.38
CA GLY A 232 13.09 14.92 -0.75
C GLY A 232 14.34 14.23 -1.27
N ASN A 233 15.48 14.92 -1.41
CA ASN A 233 16.71 14.30 -1.93
C ASN A 233 17.26 13.20 -1.00
N ALA A 234 17.29 13.46 0.31
CA ALA A 234 17.76 12.49 1.29
C ALA A 234 16.82 11.29 1.38
N MET A 235 15.51 11.55 1.40
CA MET A 235 14.47 10.52 1.44
C MET A 235 14.52 9.65 0.18
N ASN A 236 14.56 10.25 -1.00
CA ASN A 236 14.66 9.53 -2.28
C ASN A 236 15.91 8.64 -2.35
N ARG A 237 17.08 9.14 -1.92
CA ARG A 237 18.30 8.32 -1.92
C ARG A 237 18.19 7.13 -0.96
N ARG A 238 17.54 7.29 0.19
CA ARG A 238 17.32 6.22 1.19
C ARG A 238 16.24 5.23 0.75
N THR A 239 15.23 5.68 0.00
CA THR A 239 14.23 4.82 -0.65
C THR A 239 14.90 3.74 -1.50
N PHE A 240 15.98 4.04 -2.24
CA PHE A 240 16.70 3.02 -3.02
C PHE A 240 17.23 1.84 -2.19
N PHE A 241 17.53 2.06 -0.91
CA PHE A 241 17.92 0.98 0.00
C PHE A 241 16.70 0.27 0.58
N GLN A 242 15.74 1.03 1.12
CA GLN A 242 14.55 0.43 1.74
C GLN A 242 13.72 -0.39 0.75
N TYR A 243 13.57 0.08 -0.48
CA TYR A 243 12.74 -0.52 -1.53
C TYR A 243 13.55 -1.44 -2.44
N GLY A 244 14.88 -1.45 -2.33
CA GLY A 244 15.75 -2.28 -3.15
C GLY A 244 15.52 -2.14 -4.67
N VAL A 245 15.07 -0.99 -5.17
CA VAL A 245 14.65 -0.80 -6.59
C VAL A 245 15.77 -1.00 -7.61
N LEU A 246 17.02 -1.08 -7.16
CA LEU A 246 18.19 -1.36 -8.00
C LEU A 246 18.64 -2.83 -7.92
N LEU A 247 18.03 -3.64 -7.06
CA LEU A 247 18.34 -5.06 -6.92
C LEU A 247 17.54 -5.86 -7.96
N PRO A 248 18.15 -6.86 -8.61
CA PRO A 248 17.42 -7.73 -9.53
C PRO A 248 16.40 -8.56 -8.76
N HIS A 249 15.26 -8.82 -9.39
CA HIS A 249 14.23 -9.69 -8.82
C HIS A 249 14.70 -11.14 -8.94
N SER A 250 15.08 -11.74 -7.82
CA SER A 250 15.64 -13.09 -7.79
C SER A 250 15.68 -13.63 -6.36
N PRO A 251 15.91 -14.94 -6.16
CA PRO A 251 16.08 -15.51 -4.83
C PRO A 251 17.19 -14.91 -3.98
N TYR A 252 18.16 -14.23 -4.61
CA TYR A 252 19.28 -13.58 -3.93
C TYR A 252 19.13 -12.06 -3.82
N GLY A 253 18.18 -11.47 -4.56
CA GLY A 253 17.99 -10.02 -4.68
C GLY A 253 16.67 -9.54 -4.06
N HIS A 254 15.93 -8.71 -4.79
CA HIS A 254 14.63 -8.23 -4.34
C HIS A 254 13.56 -9.31 -4.49
N VAL A 255 12.72 -9.50 -3.47
CA VAL A 255 11.68 -10.56 -3.46
C VAL A 255 10.29 -10.02 -3.19
N ASP A 256 10.17 -8.96 -2.38
CA ASP A 256 8.91 -8.39 -1.94
C ASP A 256 9.12 -7.09 -1.16
N MET A 257 8.05 -6.28 -1.03
CA MET A 257 8.01 -5.05 -0.24
C MET A 257 6.93 -5.10 0.87
N ALA A 258 6.61 -6.30 1.37
CA ALA A 258 5.65 -6.61 2.45
C ALA A 258 4.19 -6.24 2.18
N ILE A 259 3.89 -4.97 1.95
CA ILE A 259 2.55 -4.44 1.63
C ILE A 259 2.21 -4.55 0.12
N GLY A 260 3.23 -4.78 -0.71
CA GLY A 260 3.12 -4.98 -2.14
C GLY A 260 4.43 -5.54 -2.72
N LYS A 261 4.51 -5.64 -4.06
CA LYS A 261 5.69 -6.24 -4.72
C LYS A 261 6.89 -5.34 -4.80
N ASN A 262 6.68 -4.10 -5.21
CA ASN A 262 7.65 -3.01 -5.28
C ASN A 262 6.83 -1.73 -5.57
N VAL A 263 7.49 -0.60 -5.79
CA VAL A 263 6.86 0.64 -6.24
C VAL A 263 6.97 0.78 -7.76
N ALA A 264 5.92 1.26 -8.43
CA ALA A 264 5.98 1.53 -9.87
C ALA A 264 6.90 2.72 -10.20
N ILE A 265 7.55 2.66 -11.36
CA ILE A 265 8.49 3.67 -11.86
C ILE A 265 7.86 4.40 -13.05
N GLY A 266 6.92 5.30 -12.76
CA GLY A 266 6.15 6.02 -13.79
C GLY A 266 5.93 7.49 -13.47
N ASN A 267 4.95 8.11 -14.13
CA ASN A 267 4.65 9.52 -13.96
C ASN A 267 3.80 9.75 -12.70
N ILE A 268 4.37 10.38 -11.69
CA ILE A 268 3.67 10.76 -10.45
C ILE A 268 2.98 12.12 -10.66
N GLY A 269 1.69 12.18 -10.33
CA GLY A 269 0.85 13.36 -10.38
C GLY A 269 0.20 13.68 -9.05
N LEU A 270 -0.13 14.95 -8.85
CA LEU A 270 -0.92 15.46 -7.73
C LEU A 270 -1.96 16.42 -8.29
N ILE A 271 -3.20 16.28 -7.85
CA ILE A 271 -4.31 17.21 -8.11
C ILE A 271 -4.88 17.62 -6.75
N GLU A 272 -5.13 18.91 -6.57
CA GLU A 272 -5.70 19.44 -5.33
C GLU A 272 -7.15 18.92 -5.12
N PRO A 273 -7.46 18.31 -3.97
CA PRO A 273 -8.82 17.91 -3.63
C PRO A 273 -9.80 19.09 -3.63
N ASN A 274 -11.00 18.86 -4.16
CA ASN A 274 -12.08 19.85 -4.13
C ASN A 274 -13.06 19.65 -2.96
N ARG A 275 -12.82 18.61 -2.14
CA ARG A 275 -13.54 18.36 -0.90
C ARG A 275 -12.59 17.77 0.14
N TYR A 276 -12.64 18.31 1.35
CA TYR A 276 -11.92 17.76 2.51
C TYR A 276 -12.91 17.18 3.52
N ILE A 277 -12.52 16.08 4.16
CA ILE A 277 -13.20 15.52 5.32
C ILE A 277 -12.60 16.16 6.57
N GLU A 278 -13.37 16.99 7.27
CA GLU A 278 -12.85 17.83 8.36
C GLU A 278 -13.16 17.27 9.75
N LYS A 279 -14.29 16.58 9.91
CA LYS A 279 -14.73 16.05 11.20
C LYS A 279 -14.06 14.71 11.51
N ASP A 280 -13.99 14.34 12.79
CA ASP A 280 -13.54 13.01 13.21
C ASP A 280 -14.33 11.91 12.49
N PHE A 281 -15.64 12.13 12.35
CA PHE A 281 -16.55 11.30 11.55
C PHE A 281 -17.39 12.19 10.64
N GLU A 282 -17.42 11.90 9.34
CA GLU A 282 -18.23 12.63 8.37
C GLU A 282 -18.86 11.68 7.35
N THR A 283 -20.17 11.82 7.14
CA THR A 283 -20.90 11.01 6.16
C THR A 283 -21.05 11.77 4.85
N VAL A 284 -20.73 11.11 3.75
CA VAL A 284 -20.92 11.60 2.39
C VAL A 284 -21.67 10.56 1.60
N THR A 285 -22.74 10.98 0.93
CA THR A 285 -23.39 10.15 -0.09
C THR A 285 -23.01 10.69 -1.46
N LEU A 286 -22.49 9.82 -2.32
CA LEU A 286 -22.13 10.17 -3.70
C LEU A 286 -22.53 9.03 -4.62
N ASP A 287 -23.19 9.35 -5.74
CA ASP A 287 -23.61 8.37 -6.76
C ASP A 287 -24.32 7.13 -6.18
N GLY A 288 -25.23 7.35 -5.23
CA GLY A 288 -26.01 6.30 -4.56
C GLY A 288 -25.28 5.53 -3.47
N VAL A 289 -24.02 5.87 -3.16
CA VAL A 289 -23.19 5.19 -2.17
C VAL A 289 -22.99 6.08 -0.93
N GLU A 290 -23.56 5.67 0.19
CA GLU A 290 -23.24 6.24 1.51
C GLU A 290 -21.85 5.77 2.01
N MET A 291 -21.03 6.72 2.45
CA MET A 291 -19.68 6.53 2.98
C MET A 291 -19.53 7.34 4.28
N GLU A 292 -19.26 6.67 5.40
CA GLU A 292 -18.86 7.34 6.65
C GLU A 292 -17.33 7.29 6.77
N PHE A 293 -16.70 8.45 6.66
CA PHE A 293 -15.26 8.62 6.84
C PHE A 293 -14.93 8.73 8.32
N GLN A 294 -13.82 8.12 8.73
CA GLN A 294 -13.21 8.32 10.04
C GLN A 294 -11.82 8.90 9.83
N ASN A 295 -11.60 10.17 10.19
CA ASN A 295 -10.27 10.75 10.20
C ASN A 295 -9.38 10.06 11.27
N THR A 296 -8.17 9.69 10.88
CA THR A 296 -7.17 9.01 11.71
C THR A 296 -5.78 9.68 11.61
N PRO A 297 -5.67 11.00 11.82
CA PRO A 297 -4.40 11.71 11.66
C PRO A 297 -3.32 11.21 12.62
N GLY A 298 -2.08 11.17 12.15
CA GLY A 298 -0.90 10.77 12.95
C GLY A 298 -0.73 9.26 13.13
N THR A 299 -1.47 8.46 12.37
CA THR A 299 -1.40 6.99 12.37
C THR A 299 -0.40 6.49 11.33
N GLU A 300 -0.83 5.93 10.19
CA GLU A 300 0.09 5.59 9.11
C GLU A 300 0.59 6.86 8.44
N ALA A 301 -0.30 7.82 8.19
CA ALA A 301 0.07 9.14 7.70
C ALA A 301 -0.35 10.28 8.64
N PRO A 302 0.26 11.47 8.53
CA PRO A 302 -0.20 12.66 9.24
C PRO A 302 -1.65 13.04 8.89
N SER A 303 -2.06 12.78 7.66
CA SER A 303 -3.42 13.00 7.15
C SER A 303 -3.91 11.71 6.52
N GLU A 304 -4.84 11.03 7.19
CA GLU A 304 -5.37 9.71 6.82
C GLU A 304 -6.81 9.56 7.29
N MET A 305 -7.60 8.76 6.57
CA MET A 305 -8.95 8.40 6.97
C MET A 305 -9.36 6.98 6.54
N ASN A 306 -10.06 6.28 7.44
CA ASN A 306 -10.78 5.04 7.12
C ASN A 306 -12.14 5.36 6.49
N THR A 307 -12.81 4.36 5.91
CA THR A 307 -14.15 4.51 5.36
C THR A 307 -15.04 3.31 5.66
N TRP A 308 -16.24 3.58 6.16
CA TRP A 308 -17.29 2.60 6.39
C TRP A 308 -18.40 2.73 5.34
N PHE A 309 -18.81 1.61 4.75
CA PHE A 309 -19.92 1.53 3.81
C PHE A 309 -21.09 0.79 4.45
N PRO A 310 -22.05 1.49 5.08
CA PRO A 310 -23.10 0.87 5.89
C PRO A 310 -23.99 -0.08 5.09
N GLN A 311 -24.37 0.31 3.87
CA GLN A 311 -25.21 -0.53 3.00
C GLN A 311 -24.54 -1.82 2.52
N PHE A 312 -23.21 -1.92 2.63
CA PHE A 312 -22.42 -3.09 2.24
C PHE A 312 -21.84 -3.83 3.45
N LYS A 313 -21.97 -3.26 4.65
CA LYS A 313 -21.27 -3.68 5.86
C LYS A 313 -19.76 -3.91 5.62
N ALA A 314 -19.16 -3.03 4.81
CA ALA A 314 -17.77 -3.13 4.40
C ALA A 314 -16.94 -2.03 5.08
N PHE A 315 -15.85 -2.43 5.73
CA PHE A 315 -14.90 -1.50 6.36
C PHE A 315 -13.60 -1.41 5.56
N TRP A 316 -13.36 -0.25 4.97
CA TRP A 316 -12.13 0.05 4.24
C TRP A 316 -11.14 0.76 5.17
N ALA A 317 -10.11 0.03 5.58
CA ALA A 317 -9.24 0.34 6.71
C ALA A 317 -7.99 1.16 6.33
N ALA A 318 -8.04 1.88 5.20
CA ALA A 318 -6.91 2.65 4.68
C ALA A 318 -5.62 1.83 4.70
N GLU A 319 -4.56 2.41 5.24
CA GLU A 319 -3.32 1.71 5.53
C GLU A 319 -3.13 1.47 7.05
N ASN A 320 -4.17 1.79 7.84
CA ASN A 320 -4.18 1.57 9.28
C ASN A 320 -4.19 0.08 9.66
N ILE A 321 -4.78 -0.79 8.84
CA ILE A 321 -4.83 -2.24 9.08
C ILE A 321 -4.55 -2.99 7.79
N THR A 322 -3.32 -3.49 7.65
CA THR A 322 -2.86 -4.26 6.48
C THR A 322 -2.43 -5.68 6.87
N GLY A 323 -1.86 -6.43 5.91
CA GLY A 323 -1.37 -7.80 6.11
C GLY A 323 -0.04 -7.90 6.86
N THR A 324 0.38 -6.85 7.58
CA THR A 324 1.65 -6.79 8.33
C THR A 324 1.53 -5.84 9.52
N ILE A 325 2.51 -5.87 10.43
CA ILE A 325 2.82 -4.72 11.29
C ILE A 325 3.47 -3.65 10.41
N HIS A 326 3.00 -2.41 10.52
CA HIS A 326 3.51 -1.30 9.72
C HIS A 326 4.63 -0.54 10.43
N ASN A 327 5.31 0.30 9.68
CA ASN A 327 6.32 1.22 10.18
C ASN A 327 5.68 2.27 11.09
N ILE A 328 6.11 2.33 12.34
CA ILE A 328 5.99 3.55 13.17
C ILE A 328 7.10 4.55 12.85
N TYR A 329 8.15 4.09 12.16
CA TYR A 329 9.20 4.90 11.55
C TYR A 329 9.68 4.22 10.27
N THR A 330 9.54 4.89 9.13
CA THR A 330 9.99 4.38 7.84
C THR A 330 11.50 4.63 7.65
N LEU A 331 12.24 3.63 7.16
CA LEU A 331 13.71 3.70 7.04
C LEU A 331 14.20 4.69 5.98
N ARG A 332 13.33 5.11 5.04
CA ARG A 332 13.57 6.20 4.08
C ARG A 332 13.66 7.56 4.77
N GLY A 333 13.17 7.64 6.01
CA GLY A 333 13.15 8.83 6.84
C GLY A 333 11.84 9.57 6.69
N ALA A 334 11.14 9.73 7.79
CA ALA A 334 9.97 10.59 7.94
C ALA A 334 9.89 11.04 9.41
N LEU A 335 8.85 11.81 9.75
CA LEU A 335 8.47 11.98 11.15
C LEU A 335 8.07 10.62 11.75
N VAL A 336 8.37 10.44 13.04
CA VAL A 336 7.91 9.27 13.78
C VAL A 336 6.38 9.34 13.93
N ARG A 337 5.70 8.23 13.66
CA ARG A 337 4.26 8.08 13.81
C ARG A 337 3.90 7.73 15.25
N ASP A 338 2.66 7.97 15.67
CA ASP A 338 2.23 7.71 17.05
C ASP A 338 1.51 6.34 17.15
N PRO A 339 2.19 5.28 17.65
CA PRO A 339 1.56 3.97 17.80
C PRO A 339 0.39 3.94 18.80
N LEU A 340 0.36 4.84 19.79
CA LEU A 340 -0.76 4.91 20.73
C LEU A 340 -2.00 5.51 20.06
N VAL A 341 -1.83 6.57 19.27
CA VAL A 341 -2.92 7.14 18.46
C VAL A 341 -3.41 6.12 17.44
N TRP A 342 -2.50 5.38 16.79
CA TRP A 342 -2.83 4.30 15.87
C TRP A 342 -3.70 3.22 16.54
N SER A 343 -3.26 2.71 17.69
CA SER A 343 -4.03 1.76 18.48
C SER A 343 -5.43 2.29 18.84
N LYS A 344 -5.53 3.53 19.32
CA LYS A 344 -6.81 4.15 19.68
C LYS A 344 -7.76 4.28 18.48
N ASN A 345 -7.24 4.64 17.31
CA ASN A 345 -8.06 4.77 16.11
C ASN A 345 -8.54 3.42 15.56
N ILE A 346 -7.72 2.38 15.63
CA ILE A 346 -8.17 1.00 15.37
C ILE A 346 -9.25 0.59 16.37
N ASN A 347 -9.09 0.95 17.65
CA ASN A 347 -10.08 0.65 18.68
C ASN A 347 -11.42 1.36 18.42
N ASN A 348 -11.39 2.63 18.02
CA ASN A 348 -12.58 3.38 17.65
C ASN A 348 -13.30 2.70 16.47
N ALA A 349 -12.55 2.32 15.42
CA ALA A 349 -13.09 1.57 14.28
C ALA A 349 -13.66 0.20 14.67
N LEU A 350 -13.00 -0.53 15.58
CA LEU A 350 -13.43 -1.85 16.05
C LEU A 350 -14.79 -1.79 16.74
N TYR A 351 -15.01 -0.81 17.61
CA TYR A 351 -16.28 -0.67 18.33
C TYR A 351 -17.37 -0.02 17.48
N ARG A 352 -17.01 0.85 16.53
CA ARG A 352 -17.97 1.53 15.66
C ARG A 352 -18.42 0.68 14.46
N TYR A 353 -17.49 -0.06 13.86
CA TYR A 353 -17.71 -0.78 12.59
C TYR A 353 -17.43 -2.28 12.72
N GLY A 354 -16.34 -2.64 13.41
CA GLY A 354 -15.87 -4.02 13.51
C GLY A 354 -16.88 -4.99 14.14
N GLN A 355 -17.83 -4.49 14.94
CA GLN A 355 -18.90 -5.30 15.53
C GLN A 355 -19.93 -5.80 14.50
N THR A 356 -20.05 -5.12 13.36
CA THR A 356 -21.07 -5.42 12.34
C THR A 356 -20.52 -5.58 10.93
N ALA A 357 -19.21 -5.42 10.73
CA ALA A 357 -18.57 -5.60 9.44
C ALA A 357 -18.64 -7.07 8.98
N ASP A 358 -19.03 -7.25 7.72
CA ASP A 358 -19.03 -8.55 7.02
C ASP A 358 -17.74 -8.74 6.22
N VAL A 359 -17.11 -7.65 5.81
CA VAL A 359 -15.81 -7.63 5.13
C VAL A 359 -14.97 -6.42 5.57
N MET A 360 -13.67 -6.63 5.73
CA MET A 360 -12.67 -5.57 5.90
C MET A 360 -11.67 -5.65 4.75
N LEU A 361 -11.38 -4.51 4.11
CA LEU A 361 -10.40 -4.37 3.04
C LEU A 361 -9.51 -3.15 3.31
N ALA A 362 -8.41 -3.02 2.58
CA ALA A 362 -7.41 -1.98 2.82
C ALA A 362 -6.77 -1.51 1.50
N SER A 363 -5.98 -0.44 1.57
CA SER A 363 -5.20 0.10 0.44
C SER A 363 -4.06 -0.83 0.03
N HIS A 364 -3.67 -1.81 0.86
CA HIS A 364 -2.68 -2.84 0.55
C HIS A 364 -3.17 -4.25 0.91
N ASN A 365 -2.49 -5.28 0.38
CA ASN A 365 -2.75 -6.70 0.61
C ASN A 365 -4.20 -7.14 0.28
N TRP A 366 -4.73 -8.16 0.96
CA TRP A 366 -6.03 -8.78 0.68
C TRP A 366 -7.08 -8.54 1.79
N PRO A 367 -8.38 -8.59 1.45
CA PRO A 367 -9.46 -8.44 2.44
C PRO A 367 -9.56 -9.60 3.45
N ARG A 368 -10.33 -9.38 4.51
CA ARG A 368 -10.74 -10.35 5.53
C ARG A 368 -12.26 -10.44 5.54
N TRP A 369 -12.81 -11.65 5.62
CA TRP A 369 -14.25 -11.89 5.58
C TRP A 369 -14.77 -12.57 6.85
N GLY A 370 -15.99 -12.21 7.23
CA GLY A 370 -16.67 -12.75 8.40
C GLY A 370 -16.31 -11.97 9.66
N ASN A 371 -17.35 -11.60 10.41
CA ASN A 371 -17.22 -10.69 11.53
C ASN A 371 -16.19 -11.14 12.59
N ALA A 372 -16.19 -12.42 12.95
CA ALA A 372 -15.25 -12.97 13.93
C ALA A 372 -13.77 -12.80 13.49
N ARG A 373 -13.48 -13.06 12.21
CA ARG A 373 -12.13 -12.91 11.63
C ARG A 373 -11.71 -11.45 11.57
N ILE A 374 -12.62 -10.55 11.21
CA ILE A 374 -12.36 -9.10 11.19
C ILE A 374 -12.03 -8.62 12.60
N GLN A 375 -12.84 -8.97 13.59
CA GLN A 375 -12.59 -8.55 14.97
C GLN A 375 -11.30 -9.16 15.55
N GLU A 376 -10.96 -10.40 15.21
CA GLU A 376 -9.67 -11.02 15.55
C GLU A 376 -8.50 -10.14 15.06
N VAL A 377 -8.49 -9.81 13.76
CA VAL A 377 -7.43 -9.01 13.14
C VAL A 377 -7.38 -7.59 13.72
N MET A 378 -8.52 -6.92 13.87
CA MET A 378 -8.57 -5.56 14.43
C MET A 378 -8.08 -5.51 15.87
N ARG A 379 -8.44 -6.50 16.71
CA ARG A 379 -7.92 -6.60 18.09
C ARG A 379 -6.41 -6.82 18.09
N ALA A 380 -5.93 -7.77 17.29
CA ALA A 380 -4.50 -8.06 17.20
C ALA A 380 -3.68 -6.83 16.76
N GLN A 381 -4.13 -6.11 15.74
CA GLN A 381 -3.48 -4.89 15.26
C GLN A 381 -3.53 -3.77 16.32
N ARG A 382 -4.70 -3.50 16.92
CA ARG A 382 -4.83 -2.55 18.04
C ARG A 382 -3.84 -2.84 19.16
N ASP A 383 -3.78 -4.10 19.58
CA ASP A 383 -3.00 -4.54 20.73
C ASP A 383 -1.50 -4.55 20.41
N ALA A 384 -1.11 -4.87 19.16
CA ALA A 384 0.26 -4.76 18.68
C ALA A 384 0.80 -3.32 18.76
N TYR A 385 0.05 -2.33 18.25
CA TYR A 385 0.46 -0.92 18.34
C TYR A 385 0.45 -0.41 19.79
N ALA A 386 -0.53 -0.80 20.61
CA ALA A 386 -0.53 -0.48 22.04
C ALA A 386 0.70 -1.07 22.76
N ASN A 387 1.07 -2.31 22.44
CA ASN A 387 2.22 -2.98 23.02
C ASN A 387 3.53 -2.32 22.59
N LEU A 388 3.69 -1.99 21.30
CA LEU A 388 4.84 -1.24 20.78
C LEU A 388 5.05 0.06 21.56
N ASN A 389 3.98 0.81 21.86
CA ASN A 389 4.08 2.01 22.67
C ASN A 389 4.40 1.70 24.14
N ASN A 390 3.56 0.90 24.78
CA ASN A 390 3.54 0.77 26.23
C ASN A 390 4.73 -0.05 26.77
N ALA A 391 5.12 -1.13 26.08
CA ALA A 391 6.25 -1.94 26.50
C ALA A 391 7.57 -1.20 26.32
N VAL A 392 7.70 -0.41 25.24
CA VAL A 392 8.88 0.44 25.02
C VAL A 392 8.98 1.51 26.09
N LEU A 393 7.89 2.20 26.42
CA LEU A 393 7.88 3.20 27.50
C LEU A 393 8.12 2.57 28.88
N HIS A 394 7.61 1.37 29.13
CA HIS A 394 7.89 0.64 30.36
C HIS A 394 9.38 0.34 30.52
N ALA A 395 10.02 -0.19 29.47
CA ALA A 395 11.46 -0.45 29.46
C ALA A 395 12.28 0.84 29.58
N ALA A 396 11.88 1.92 28.90
CA ALA A 396 12.52 3.23 29.02
C ALA A 396 12.48 3.75 30.47
N ASN A 397 11.36 3.59 31.18
CA ASN A 397 11.23 3.93 32.60
C ASN A 397 12.12 3.06 33.51
N GLN A 398 12.61 1.92 33.03
CA GLN A 398 13.59 1.07 33.72
C GLN A 398 15.04 1.41 33.36
N GLY A 399 15.26 2.46 32.56
CA GLY A 399 16.59 2.89 32.14
C GLY A 399 17.09 2.24 30.85
N VAL A 400 16.27 1.44 30.16
CA VAL A 400 16.63 0.88 28.85
C VAL A 400 16.72 1.99 27.82
N THR A 401 17.86 2.07 27.13
CA THR A 401 18.13 3.09 26.12
C THR A 401 17.61 2.71 24.73
N ILE A 402 17.61 3.68 23.81
CA ILE A 402 17.27 3.44 22.40
C ILE A 402 18.18 2.38 21.73
N ASN A 403 19.41 2.19 22.23
CA ASN A 403 20.36 1.21 21.71
C ASN A 403 20.18 -0.19 22.34
N GLU A 404 19.29 -0.34 23.31
CA GLU A 404 19.06 -1.60 24.02
C GLU A 404 17.64 -2.13 23.79
N ILE A 405 16.67 -1.23 23.57
CA ILE A 405 15.25 -1.58 23.50
C ILE A 405 14.94 -2.71 22.51
N HIS A 406 15.58 -2.70 21.34
CA HIS A 406 15.35 -3.71 20.30
C HIS A 406 15.84 -5.12 20.68
N ASN A 407 16.68 -5.25 21.71
CA ASN A 407 17.17 -6.54 22.22
C ASN A 407 16.32 -7.09 23.38
N VAL A 408 15.52 -6.25 24.02
CA VAL A 408 14.70 -6.62 25.19
C VAL A 408 13.20 -6.58 24.92
N TYR A 409 12.76 -5.78 23.95
CA TYR A 409 11.37 -5.76 23.51
C TYR A 409 10.99 -7.11 22.90
N LYS A 410 9.81 -7.59 23.28
CA LYS A 410 9.16 -8.75 22.67
C LYS A 410 7.72 -8.40 22.40
N CYS A 411 7.26 -8.70 21.19
CA CYS A 411 5.84 -8.65 20.90
C CYS A 411 5.10 -9.66 21.80
N LEU A 412 3.84 -9.39 22.12
CA LEU A 412 3.00 -10.33 22.85
C LEU A 412 2.90 -11.65 22.06
N PRO A 413 2.95 -12.81 22.73
CA PRO A 413 2.60 -14.08 22.09
C PRO A 413 1.18 -13.97 21.52
N ALA A 414 0.99 -14.49 20.30
CA ALA A 414 -0.31 -14.56 19.65
C ALA A 414 -1.26 -15.53 20.38
#